data_AF-A0A1Q6XDZ5-F1
#
_entry.id   AF-A0A1Q6XDZ5-F1
#
_cell.length_a   1.000
_cell.length_b   1.000
_cell.length_c   1.000
_cell.angle_alpha   90.00
_cell.angle_beta   90.00
_cell.angle_gamma   90.00
#
_symmetry.space_group_name_H-M   'P 1'
#
loop_
_entity.id
_entity.type
_entity.pdbx_description
1 polymer ?
#
loop_
_entity_poly.entity_id
_entity_poly.type
_entity_poly.pdbx_seq_one_letter_code
_entity_poly.pdbx_strand_id
1 'polypeptide(L)'
;MASLPDKLDLALVKRLREVVGGAPAIESELRALADQAGGWARATEAQLRAAERRLGKLNADPTSELGEMATEIRRVETLSGELDEARSLLAGLERRTRELRTAWLKYHADSAPPLKQGT
;
A
#
# COMPACT_ATOMS: atom_id res chain seq x y z
N MET A 1 6.92 -11.18 -21.55
CA MET A 1 6.95 -11.96 -20.29
C MET A 1 7.25 -10.96 -19.17
N ALA A 2 6.44 -10.89 -18.12
CA ALA A 2 6.68 -9.98 -17.00
C ALA A 2 7.97 -10.35 -16.24
N SER A 3 8.72 -9.35 -15.76
CA SER A 3 9.93 -9.54 -14.98
C SER A 3 9.62 -10.20 -13.63
N LEU A 4 10.60 -10.85 -12.98
CA LEU A 4 10.41 -11.44 -11.64
C LEU A 4 10.00 -10.38 -10.59
N PRO A 5 10.63 -9.18 -10.54
CA PRO A 5 10.13 -8.02 -9.80
C PRO A 5 8.65 -7.71 -10.06
N ASP A 6 8.25 -7.53 -11.33
CA ASP A 6 6.85 -7.22 -11.68
C ASP A 6 5.87 -8.29 -11.19
N LYS A 7 6.28 -9.57 -11.21
CA LYS A 7 5.45 -10.68 -10.71
C LYS A 7 5.28 -10.63 -9.19
N LEU A 8 6.34 -10.27 -8.45
CA LEU A 8 6.29 -10.12 -7.00
C LEU A 8 5.40 -8.93 -6.61
N ASP A 9 5.50 -7.83 -7.35
CA ASP A 9 4.66 -6.64 -7.13
C ASP A 9 3.18 -6.97 -7.41
N LEU A 10 2.88 -7.69 -8.50
CA LEU A 10 1.53 -8.16 -8.79
C LEU A 10 0.97 -9.11 -7.72
N ALA A 11 1.81 -10.01 -7.19
CA ALA A 11 1.40 -10.93 -6.13
C ALA A 11 1.11 -10.19 -4.81
N LEU A 12 1.96 -9.22 -4.45
CA LEU A 12 1.76 -8.36 -3.28
C LEU A 12 0.46 -7.56 -3.40
N VAL A 13 0.26 -6.85 -4.51
CA VAL A 13 -0.95 -6.05 -4.75
C VAL A 13 -2.20 -6.92 -4.72
N LYS A 14 -2.16 -8.10 -5.37
CA LYS A 14 -3.27 -9.05 -5.32
C LYS A 14 -3.59 -9.46 -3.89
N ARG A 15 -2.57 -9.83 -3.10
CA ARG A 15 -2.80 -10.28 -1.71
C ARG A 15 -3.30 -9.15 -0.81
N LEU A 16 -2.78 -7.94 -0.97
CA LEU A 16 -3.30 -6.76 -0.27
C LEU A 16 -4.78 -6.55 -0.56
N ARG A 17 -5.18 -6.58 -1.84
CA ARG A 17 -6.59 -6.43 -2.25
C ARG A 17 -7.49 -7.52 -1.66
N GLU A 18 -7.03 -8.78 -1.65
CA GLU A 18 -7.79 -9.89 -1.03
C GLU A 18 -8.02 -9.66 0.47
N VAL A 19 -6.96 -9.34 1.22
CA VAL A 19 -7.04 -9.13 2.68
C VAL A 19 -7.88 -7.91 3.02
N VAL A 20 -7.68 -6.79 2.30
CA VAL A 20 -8.52 -5.58 2.40
C VAL A 20 -9.98 -5.90 2.06
N GLY A 21 -10.21 -6.78 1.10
CA GLY A 21 -11.53 -7.30 0.71
C GLY A 21 -12.14 -8.31 1.67
N GLY A 22 -11.49 -8.61 2.80
CA GLY A 22 -12.04 -9.44 3.86
C GLY A 22 -11.50 -10.87 3.92
N ALA A 23 -10.57 -11.25 3.03
CA ALA A 23 -9.93 -12.56 3.10
C ALA A 23 -9.28 -12.77 4.49
N PRO A 24 -9.31 -14.00 5.00
CA PRO A 24 -8.65 -14.30 6.27
C PRO A 24 -7.14 -14.07 6.16
N ALA A 25 -6.59 -13.50 7.22
CA ALA A 25 -5.16 -13.25 7.39
C ALA A 25 -4.79 -13.38 8.87
N ILE A 26 -3.58 -13.85 9.13
CA ILE A 26 -3.02 -13.95 10.49
C ILE A 26 -2.22 -12.69 10.84
N GLU A 27 -1.92 -12.47 12.12
CA GLU A 27 -1.22 -11.25 12.56
C GLU A 27 0.13 -11.06 11.87
N SER A 28 0.94 -12.12 11.76
CA SER A 28 2.26 -12.06 11.11
C SER A 28 2.14 -11.67 9.64
N GLU A 29 1.11 -12.14 8.96
CA GLU A 29 0.81 -11.78 7.58
C GLU A 29 0.39 -10.31 7.46
N LEU A 30 -0.51 -9.83 8.32
CA LEU A 30 -0.93 -8.42 8.35
C LEU A 30 0.26 -7.49 8.56
N ARG A 31 1.18 -7.84 9.46
CA ARG A 31 2.41 -7.07 9.70
C ARG A 31 3.32 -7.07 8.47
N ALA A 32 3.55 -8.24 7.88
CA ALA A 32 4.37 -8.37 6.69
C ALA A 32 3.80 -7.59 5.49
N LEU A 33 2.48 -7.61 5.30
CA LEU A 33 1.79 -6.85 4.26
C LEU A 33 1.88 -5.34 4.52
N ALA A 34 1.76 -4.89 5.77
CA ALA A 34 1.90 -3.49 6.13
C ALA A 34 3.33 -2.98 5.88
N ASP A 35 4.34 -3.77 6.26
CA ASP A 35 5.75 -3.42 6.04
C ASP A 35 6.08 -3.34 4.54
N GLN A 36 5.62 -4.31 3.75
CA GLN A 36 5.82 -4.34 2.30
C GLN A 36 5.09 -3.19 1.60
N ALA A 37 3.81 -2.96 1.89
CA ALA A 37 3.04 -1.87 1.30
C ALA A 37 3.60 -0.50 1.70
N GLY A 38 4.07 -0.35 2.95
CA GLY A 38 4.74 0.86 3.42
C GLY A 38 6.08 1.10 2.73
N GLY A 39 6.84 0.03 2.49
CA GLY A 39 8.07 0.07 1.69
C GLY A 39 7.82 0.51 0.25
N TRP A 40 6.83 -0.10 -0.40
CA TRP A 40 6.37 0.26 -1.74
C TRP A 40 5.98 1.74 -1.83
N ALA A 41 5.09 2.22 -0.94
CA ALA A 41 4.65 3.61 -0.93
C ALA A 41 5.83 4.59 -0.80
N ARG A 42 6.80 4.32 0.10
CA ARG A 42 7.99 5.17 0.26
C ARG A 42 8.88 5.17 -0.98
N ALA A 43 9.07 4.00 -1.60
CA ALA A 43 9.87 3.87 -2.81
C ALA A 43 9.23 4.63 -3.98
N THR A 44 7.93 4.43 -4.22
CA THR A 44 7.18 5.13 -5.28
C THR A 44 7.17 6.63 -5.06
N GLU A 45 6.98 7.10 -3.82
CA GLU A 45 7.03 8.53 -3.50
C GLU A 45 8.43 9.13 -3.76
N ALA A 46 9.50 8.40 -3.45
CA ALA A 46 10.87 8.83 -3.76
C ALA A 46 11.11 8.93 -5.27
N GLN A 47 10.59 7.96 -6.03
CA GLN A 47 10.66 7.98 -7.50
C GLN A 47 9.83 9.11 -8.10
N LEU A 48 8.63 9.36 -7.59
CA LEU A 48 7.76 10.46 -8.03
C LEU A 48 8.46 11.80 -7.85
N ARG A 49 9.00 12.06 -6.65
CA ARG A 49 9.79 13.28 -6.39
C ARG A 49 11.00 13.41 -7.31
N ALA A 50 11.63 12.30 -7.70
CA ALA A 50 12.75 12.32 -8.64
C ALA A 50 12.30 12.67 -10.06
N ALA A 51 11.16 12.13 -10.51
CA ALA A 51 10.56 12.44 -11.80
C ALA A 51 10.10 13.91 -11.86
N GLU A 52 9.43 14.41 -10.82
CA GLU A 52 9.02 15.82 -10.71
C GLU A 52 10.22 16.78 -10.77
N ARG A 53 11.31 16.47 -10.05
CA ARG A 53 12.55 17.25 -10.14
C ARG A 53 13.15 17.23 -11.55
N ARG A 54 13.09 16.09 -12.24
CA ARG A 54 13.59 15.99 -13.62
C ARG A 54 12.72 16.79 -14.58
N LEU A 55 11.41 16.69 -14.46
CA LEU A 55 10.46 17.47 -15.25
C LEU A 55 10.68 18.98 -15.05
N GLY A 56 10.94 19.42 -13.81
CA GLY A 56 11.32 20.80 -13.51
C GLY A 56 12.60 21.27 -14.21
N LYS A 57 13.60 20.38 -14.34
CA LYS A 57 14.84 20.68 -15.08
C LYS A 57 14.59 20.79 -16.58
N LEU A 58 13.84 19.84 -17.16
CA LEU A 58 13.50 19.86 -18.59
C LEU A 58 12.68 21.10 -18.95
N ASN A 59 11.73 21.48 -18.10
CA ASN A 59 10.90 22.67 -18.32
C ASN A 59 11.68 23.99 -18.18
N ALA A 60 12.79 24.00 -17.43
CA ALA A 60 13.65 25.17 -17.26
C ALA A 60 14.67 25.33 -18.40
N ASP A 61 14.94 24.27 -19.17
CA ASP A 61 15.87 24.29 -20.29
C ASP A 61 15.10 24.45 -21.63
N PRO A 62 15.22 25.61 -22.30
CA PRO A 62 14.52 25.86 -23.55
C PRO A 62 15.01 24.99 -24.73
N THR A 63 16.14 24.30 -24.57
CA THR A 63 16.70 23.39 -25.59
C THR A 63 16.26 21.93 -25.39
N SER A 64 15.62 21.62 -24.26
CA SER A 64 15.14 20.28 -23.97
C SER A 64 14.11 19.79 -25.00
N GLU A 65 14.21 18.52 -25.37
CA GLU A 65 13.31 17.92 -26.34
C GLU A 65 11.91 17.70 -25.75
N LEU A 66 10.87 18.04 -26.52
CA LEU A 66 9.46 17.81 -26.14
C LEU A 66 9.17 16.33 -25.85
N GLY A 67 9.87 15.42 -26.53
CA GLY A 67 9.73 13.97 -26.31
C GLY A 67 10.20 13.53 -24.91
N GLU A 68 11.25 14.14 -24.38
CA GLU A 68 11.74 13.88 -23.03
C GLU A 68 10.74 14.42 -21.99
N MET A 69 10.21 15.63 -22.20
CA MET A 69 9.17 16.18 -21.33
C MET A 69 7.93 15.30 -21.29
N ALA A 70 7.42 14.86 -22.44
CA ALA A 70 6.25 13.99 -22.53
C ALA A 70 6.50 12.63 -21.84
N THR A 71 7.72 12.12 -21.89
CA THR A 71 8.10 10.88 -21.21
C THR A 71 8.10 11.04 -19.69
N GLU A 72 8.67 12.14 -19.18
CA GLU A 72 8.66 12.40 -17.74
C GLU A 72 7.25 12.74 -17.20
N ILE A 73 6.40 13.40 -17.99
CA ILE A 73 4.98 13.62 -17.62
C ILE A 73 4.26 12.30 -17.41
N ARG A 74 4.33 11.38 -18.39
CA ARG A 74 3.71 10.04 -18.26
C ARG A 74 4.25 9.29 -17.06
N ARG A 75 5.56 9.42 -16.79
CA ARG A 75 6.17 8.78 -15.62
C ARG A 75 5.62 9.33 -14.31
N VAL A 76 5.45 10.65 -14.20
CA VAL A 76 4.82 11.29 -13.03
C VAL A 76 3.39 10.76 -12.86
N GLU A 77 2.59 10.74 -13.92
CA GLU A 77 1.21 10.25 -13.88
C GLU A 77 1.12 8.79 -13.40
N THR A 78 1.95 7.90 -13.95
CA THR A 78 2.00 6.50 -13.51
C THR A 78 2.38 6.38 -12.04
N LEU A 79 3.43 7.07 -11.60
CA LEU A 79 3.90 7.00 -10.21
C LEU A 79 2.89 7.59 -9.21
N SER A 80 2.16 8.64 -9.62
CA SER A 80 1.07 9.18 -8.81
C SER A 80 -0.05 8.16 -8.61
N GLY A 81 -0.47 7.48 -9.68
CA GLY A 81 -1.48 6.42 -9.60
C GLY A 81 -1.06 5.24 -8.71
N GLU A 82 0.20 4.79 -8.85
CA GLU A 82 0.76 3.73 -8.00
C GLU A 82 0.83 4.15 -6.53
N LEU A 83 1.23 5.39 -6.24
CA LEU A 83 1.31 5.90 -4.87
C LEU A 83 -0.07 5.99 -4.21
N ASP A 84 -1.08 6.44 -4.96
CA ASP A 84 -2.46 6.51 -4.49
C ASP A 84 -3.03 5.11 -4.21
N GLU A 85 -2.74 4.14 -5.07
CA GLU A 85 -3.10 2.75 -4.82
C GLU A 85 -2.43 2.22 -3.54
N ALA A 86 -1.12 2.41 -3.40
CA ALA A 86 -0.38 1.95 -2.22
C ALA A 86 -0.95 2.53 -0.93
N ARG A 87 -1.25 3.83 -0.91
CA ARG A 87 -1.87 4.53 0.23
C ARG A 87 -3.27 4.02 0.53
N SER A 88 -4.08 3.77 -0.50
CA SER A 88 -5.43 3.22 -0.36
C SER A 88 -5.40 1.82 0.25
N LEU A 89 -4.51 0.95 -0.23
CA LEU A 89 -4.33 -0.40 0.29
C LEU A 89 -3.81 -0.41 1.74
N LEU A 90 -2.87 0.48 2.08
CA LEU A 90 -2.41 0.67 3.47
C LEU A 90 -3.56 1.07 4.39
N ALA A 91 -4.35 2.07 4.02
CA ALA A 91 -5.50 2.51 4.81
C ALA A 91 -6.56 1.39 4.96
N GLY A 92 -6.77 0.61 3.89
CA GLY A 92 -7.63 -0.57 3.92
C GLY A 92 -7.12 -1.63 4.88
N LEU A 93 -5.81 -1.91 4.88
CA LEU A 93 -5.18 -2.91 5.73
C LEU A 93 -5.23 -2.51 7.21
N GLU A 94 -5.04 -1.21 7.51
CA GLU A 94 -5.22 -0.67 8.86
C GLU A 94 -6.65 -0.87 9.38
N ARG A 95 -7.66 -0.57 8.55
CA ARG A 95 -9.06 -0.83 8.90
C ARG A 95 -9.29 -2.30 9.15
N ARG A 96 -8.81 -3.18 8.26
CA ARG A 96 -8.98 -4.64 8.40
C ARG A 96 -8.33 -5.18 9.68
N THR A 97 -7.14 -4.69 10.01
CA THR A 97 -6.44 -5.05 11.24
C THR A 97 -7.25 -4.66 12.49
N ARG A 98 -7.86 -3.46 12.48
CA ARG A 98 -8.75 -3.02 13.56
C ARG A 98 -10.00 -3.89 13.67
N GLU A 99 -10.65 -4.21 12.56
CA GLU A 99 -11.82 -5.09 12.52
C GLU A 99 -11.53 -6.47 13.13
N LEU A 100 -10.44 -7.10 12.70
CA LEU A 100 -10.03 -8.41 13.19
C LEU A 100 -9.72 -8.36 14.69
N ARG A 101 -9.03 -7.31 15.16
CA ARG A 101 -8.78 -7.10 16.59
C ARG A 101 -10.08 -6.94 17.38
N THR A 102 -11.03 -6.15 16.88
CA THR A 102 -12.33 -5.96 17.53
C THR A 102 -13.14 -7.25 17.56
N ALA A 103 -13.16 -8.02 16.48
CA ALA A 103 -13.84 -9.31 16.42
C ALA A 103 -13.26 -10.31 17.44
N TRP A 104 -11.94 -10.37 17.53
CA TRP A 104 -11.23 -11.19 18.51
C TRP A 104 -11.56 -10.78 19.95
N LEU A 105 -11.53 -9.47 20.26
CA LEU A 105 -11.88 -8.98 21.61
C LEU A 105 -13.33 -9.30 22.00
N LYS A 106 -14.28 -9.19 21.07
CA LYS A 106 -15.69 -9.56 21.30
C LYS A 106 -15.83 -11.05 21.59
N TYR A 107 -15.22 -11.90 20.76
CA TYR A 107 -15.22 -13.35 20.97
C TYR A 107 -14.67 -13.73 22.35
N HIS A 108 -13.59 -13.08 22.79
CA HIS A 108 -13.03 -13.32 24.12
C HIS A 108 -13.91 -12.80 25.27
N ALA A 109 -14.60 -11.68 25.10
CA ALA A 109 -15.55 -11.17 26.09
C ALA A 109 -16.76 -12.08 26.24
N ASP A 110 -17.32 -12.58 25.13
CA ASP A 110 -18.47 -13.49 25.12
C ASP A 110 -18.12 -14.89 25.64
N SER A 111 -16.84 -15.29 25.52
CA SER A 111 -16.34 -16.57 26.01
C SER A 111 -15.89 -16.55 27.49
N ALA A 112 -15.92 -15.38 28.14
CA ALA A 112 -15.51 -15.26 29.54
C ALA A 112 -16.60 -15.81 30.49
N PRO A 113 -16.27 -16.70 31.45
CA PRO A 113 -17.25 -17.21 32.40
C PRO A 113 -17.79 -16.07 33.30
N PRO A 114 -19.08 -16.10 33.68
CA PRO A 114 -19.65 -15.06 34.54
C PRO A 114 -18.87 -15.00 35.86
N LEU A 115 -18.42 -13.80 36.23
CA LEU A 115 -17.81 -13.54 37.53
C LEU A 115 -18.84 -13.92 38.60
N LYS A 116 -18.59 -15.02 39.32
CA LYS A 116 -19.35 -15.35 40.52
C LYS A 116 -19.15 -14.21 41.52
N GLN A 117 -20.14 -13.33 41.65
CA GLN A 117 -20.25 -12.44 42.80
C GLN A 117 -20.64 -13.32 43.99
N GLY A 118 -19.64 -13.71 44.79
CA GLY A 118 -19.83 -14.44 46.03
C GLY A 118 -20.30 -13.49 47.12
N THR A 119 -21.50 -13.78 47.63
CA THR A 119 -22.09 -13.37 48.92
C THR A 119 -21.21 -13.67 50.11
#